data_AF-A0A949T077-F1
#
_entry.id   AF-A0A949T077-F1
#
_cell.length_a   1.000
_cell.length_b   1.000
_cell.length_c   1.000
_cell.angle_alpha   90.00
_cell.angle_beta   90.00
_cell.angle_gamma   90.00
#
_symmetry.space_group_name_H-M   'P 1'
#
loop_
_entity.id
_entity.type
_entity.pdbx_description
1 polymer ?
#
loop_
_entity_poly.entity_id
_entity_poly.type
_entity_poly.pdbx_seq_one_letter_code
_entity_poly.pdbx_strand_id
1 'polypeptide(L)'
;MSRSIENTLKKQAFVEEQHKENPKLTMNQIGKLVRQKFGTQLAFPKLKEVWERIGGKIENRGRRAQANAAQTPRKAGRRKSDKAAARVQRTLSGLPQHVVVVRGASGPETHEFTGRDQAVEFTRKQIEGGVPTSAIAYYQRQPMEVQIGI
;
A
#
# COMPACT_ATOMS: atom_id res chain seq x y z
N MET A 1 -1.18 28.08 -4.54
CA MET A 1 0.20 27.78 -4.08
C MET A 1 0.50 28.16 -2.61
N SER A 2 -0.34 28.95 -1.90
CA SER A 2 -0.04 29.48 -0.55
C SER A 2 0.10 28.44 0.59
N ARG A 3 -0.80 27.44 0.64
CA ARG A 3 -0.87 26.47 1.76
C ARG A 3 0.43 25.68 2.01
N SER A 4 1.22 25.44 0.96
CA SER A 4 2.49 24.70 1.07
C SER A 4 3.61 25.52 1.73
N ILE A 5 3.63 26.84 1.45
CA ILE A 5 4.58 27.78 2.02
C ILE A 5 4.26 28.00 3.50
N GLU A 6 2.99 28.26 3.83
CA GLU A 6 2.53 28.43 5.21
C GLU A 6 2.84 27.20 6.08
N ASN A 7 2.62 25.98 5.58
CA ASN A 7 2.94 24.76 6.33
C ASN A 7 4.46 24.60 6.52
N THR A 8 5.26 25.01 5.54
CA THR A 8 6.73 25.01 5.70
C THR A 8 7.14 25.98 6.81
N LEU A 9 6.62 27.21 6.81
CA LEU A 9 6.93 28.22 7.82
C LEU A 9 6.53 27.76 9.23
N LYS A 10 5.35 27.15 9.38
CA LYS A 10 4.89 26.57 10.66
C LYS A 10 5.84 25.49 11.19
N LYS A 11 6.36 24.63 10.29
CA LYS A 11 7.34 23.61 10.67
C LYS A 11 8.68 24.21 11.05
N GLN A 12 9.13 25.27 10.36
CA GLN A 12 10.38 25.97 10.70
C GLN A 12 10.27 26.63 12.08
N ALA A 13 9.17 27.34 12.36
CA ALA A 13 8.92 27.93 13.67
C ALA A 13 8.90 26.86 14.78
N PHE A 14 8.29 25.70 14.53
CA PHE A 14 8.29 24.59 15.49
C PHE A 14 9.68 24.01 15.77
N VAL A 15 10.57 23.98 14.77
CA VAL A 15 11.97 23.56 14.98
C VAL A 15 12.68 24.53 15.93
N GLU A 16 12.48 25.84 15.75
CA GLU A 16 13.08 26.88 16.61
C GLU A 16 12.57 26.79 18.05
N GLU A 17 11.26 26.59 18.23
CA GLU A 17 10.61 26.39 19.53
C GLU A 17 11.19 25.17 20.25
N GLN A 18 11.26 24.02 19.57
CA GLN A 18 11.75 22.78 20.16
C GLN A 18 13.23 22.82 20.53
N HIS A 19 14.05 23.55 19.78
CA HIS A 19 15.47 23.74 20.13
C HIS A 19 15.64 24.67 21.33
N LYS A 20 14.80 25.70 21.47
CA LYS A 20 14.81 26.60 22.64
C LYS A 20 14.40 25.88 23.92
N GLU A 21 13.35 25.06 23.85
CA GLU A 21 12.87 24.27 24.99
C GLU A 21 13.86 23.16 25.37
N ASN A 22 14.46 22.51 24.37
CA ASN A 22 15.31 21.35 24.58
C ASN A 22 16.61 21.45 23.74
N PRO A 23 17.60 22.26 24.18
CA PRO A 23 18.82 22.50 23.41
C PRO A 23 19.75 21.26 23.31
N LYS A 24 19.46 20.21 24.08
CA LYS A 24 20.18 18.93 24.02
C LYS A 24 19.71 18.03 22.87
N LEU A 25 18.60 18.36 22.21
CA LEU A 25 18.09 17.57 21.11
C LEU A 25 18.94 17.75 19.85
N THR A 26 19.20 16.64 19.18
CA THR A 26 19.87 16.63 17.88
C THR A 26 18.90 17.00 16.75
N MET A 27 19.44 17.48 15.63
CA MET A 27 18.65 17.83 14.44
C MET A 27 17.71 16.70 13.98
N ASN A 28 18.17 15.45 14.11
CA ASN A 28 17.38 14.28 13.74
C ASN A 28 16.19 14.05 14.69
N GLN A 29 16.38 14.27 15.99
CA GLN A 29 15.30 14.14 16.97
C GLN A 29 14.25 15.23 16.76
N ILE A 30 14.66 16.47 16.52
CA ILE A 30 13.72 17.57 16.21
C ILE A 30 12.98 17.28 14.89
N GLY A 31 13.67 16.75 13.88
CA GLY A 31 13.03 16.30 12.64
C GLY A 31 11.93 15.23 12.87
N LYS A 32 12.12 14.31 13.82
CA LYS A 32 11.09 13.33 14.21
C LYS A 32 9.91 13.98 14.92
N LEU A 33 10.15 14.94 15.81
CA LEU A 33 9.09 15.69 16.50
C LEU A 33 8.23 16.48 15.50
N VAL A 34 8.86 17.12 14.50
CA VAL A 34 8.13 17.80 13.41
C VAL A 34 7.22 16.82 12.67
N ARG A 35 7.70 15.61 12.37
CA ARG A 35 6.88 14.57 11.72
C ARG A 35 5.71 14.12 12.60
N GLN A 36 5.92 14.00 13.92
CA GLN A 36 4.86 13.63 14.86
C GLN A 36 3.77 14.71 14.92
N LYS A 37 4.14 16.00 15.00
CA LYS A 37 3.18 17.12 15.12
C LYS A 37 2.42 17.42 13.82
N PHE A 38 3.08 17.33 12.66
CA PHE A 38 2.50 17.75 11.37
C PHE A 38 2.21 16.58 10.40
N GLY A 39 2.38 15.33 10.84
CA GLY A 39 2.26 14.12 10.02
C GLY A 39 3.34 13.94 8.95
N THR A 40 4.14 14.98 8.68
CA THR A 40 5.14 15.02 7.61
C THR A 40 6.38 15.80 8.08
N GLN A 41 7.56 15.29 7.74
CA GLN A 41 8.82 15.92 8.12
C GLN A 41 9.07 17.21 7.31
N LEU A 42 9.91 18.10 7.83
CA LEU A 42 10.50 19.20 7.06
C LEU A 42 11.61 18.65 6.16
N ALA A 43 11.69 19.11 4.92
CA ALA A 43 12.74 18.68 4.00
C ALA A 43 14.13 18.99 4.58
N PHE A 44 15.08 18.05 4.43
CA PHE A 44 16.41 18.15 5.03
C PHE A 44 17.13 19.49 4.77
N PRO A 45 17.13 20.06 3.54
CA PRO A 45 17.76 21.36 3.29
C PRO A 45 17.18 22.48 4.16
N LYS A 46 15.85 22.53 4.31
CA LYS A 46 15.16 23.56 5.11
C LYS A 46 15.32 23.33 6.60
N LEU A 47 15.38 22.07 7.05
CA LEU A 47 15.67 21.74 8.44
C LEU A 47 17.09 22.16 8.81
N LYS A 48 18.05 21.89 7.92
CA LYS A 48 19.44 22.30 8.08
C LYS A 48 19.58 23.83 8.13
N GLU A 49 18.92 24.55 7.24
CA GLU A 49 18.95 26.03 7.23
C GLU A 49 18.47 26.63 8.56
N VAL A 50 17.38 26.12 9.12
CA VAL A 50 16.89 26.55 10.44
C VAL A 50 17.86 26.13 11.55
N TRP A 51 18.42 24.92 11.46
CA TRP A 51 19.37 24.40 12.44
C TRP A 51 20.68 25.21 12.52
N GLU A 52 21.20 25.63 11.37
CA GLU A 52 22.38 26.51 11.29
C GLU A 52 22.05 27.91 11.84
N ARG A 53 20.85 28.44 11.54
CA ARG A 53 20.40 29.74 12.04
C ARG A 53 20.29 29.77 13.57
N ILE A 54 19.81 28.70 14.19
CA ILE A 54 19.68 28.60 15.65
C ILE A 54 20.98 28.20 16.38
N GLY A 55 22.10 28.09 15.67
CA GLY A 55 23.41 27.76 16.24
C GLY A 55 23.56 26.29 16.67
N GLY A 56 22.69 25.40 16.19
CA GLY A 56 22.74 23.99 16.52
C GLY A 56 23.99 23.33 15.92
N LYS A 57 24.75 22.59 16.72
CA LYS A 57 25.88 21.80 16.20
C LYS A 57 25.34 20.72 15.27
N ILE A 58 25.72 20.78 13.99
CA ILE A 58 25.49 19.68 13.06
C ILE A 58 26.55 18.63 13.42
N GLU A 59 26.11 17.49 13.97
CA GLU A 59 27.00 16.33 14.02
C GLU A 59 27.42 16.01 12.59
N ASN A 60 28.67 16.32 12.25
CA ASN A 60 29.36 15.74 11.12
C ASN A 60 29.58 14.25 11.43
N ARG A 61 28.49 13.46 11.50
CA ARG A 61 28.61 12.04 11.27
C ARG A 61 29.19 11.94 9.88
N GLY A 62 30.48 11.58 9.84
CA GLY A 62 31.26 11.47 8.63
C GLY A 62 30.35 10.91 7.58
N ARG A 63 30.19 11.66 6.47
CA ARG A 63 29.52 11.17 5.27
C ARG A 63 29.99 9.74 5.15
N ARG A 64 29.11 8.76 5.44
CA ARG A 64 29.42 7.38 5.15
C ARG A 64 29.77 7.48 3.67
N ALA A 65 31.06 7.30 3.35
CA ALA A 65 31.51 7.37 1.98
C ALA A 65 30.46 6.58 1.22
N GLN A 66 29.84 7.19 0.22
CA GLN A 66 29.01 6.45 -0.72
C GLN A 66 30.01 5.51 -1.38
N ALA A 67 30.29 4.40 -0.70
CA ALA A 67 31.19 3.35 -1.11
C ALA A 67 30.50 2.82 -2.33
N ASN A 68 30.91 3.33 -3.51
CA ASN A 68 30.34 3.12 -4.82
C ASN A 68 29.13 2.21 -4.72
N ALA A 69 28.02 2.78 -4.22
CA ALA A 69 26.76 2.09 -4.28
C ALA A 69 26.52 2.21 -5.76
N ALA A 70 27.02 1.21 -6.51
CA ALA A 70 26.61 0.92 -7.86
C ALA A 70 25.14 1.29 -7.83
N GLN A 71 24.78 2.33 -8.58
CA GLN A 71 23.41 2.76 -8.67
C GLN A 71 22.69 1.49 -9.10
N THR A 72 22.16 0.74 -8.13
CA THR A 72 21.25 -0.33 -8.40
C THR A 72 20.15 0.47 -9.05
N PRO A 73 19.92 0.29 -10.36
CA PRO A 73 18.95 1.09 -11.07
C PRO A 73 17.72 0.99 -10.20
N ARG A 74 17.27 2.15 -9.66
CA ARG A 74 16.08 2.21 -8.81
C ARG A 74 15.09 1.33 -9.54
N LYS A 75 14.71 0.17 -8.95
CA LYS A 75 13.82 -0.78 -9.63
C LYS A 75 12.72 0.08 -10.19
N ALA A 76 12.71 0.25 -11.52
CA ALA A 76 11.88 1.23 -12.17
C ALA A 76 10.51 0.93 -11.60
N GLY A 77 9.93 1.90 -10.86
CA GLY A 77 8.63 1.68 -10.25
C GLY A 77 7.76 1.08 -11.35
N ARG A 78 7.18 -0.10 -11.08
CA ARG A 78 6.46 -0.95 -12.04
C ARG A 78 5.89 -0.06 -13.14
N ARG A 79 6.28 -0.29 -14.40
CA ARG A 79 5.88 0.56 -15.54
C ARG A 79 4.37 0.77 -15.46
N LYS A 80 3.82 1.87 -16.00
CA LYS A 80 2.36 2.12 -15.92
C LYS A 80 1.54 0.89 -16.37
N SER A 81 2.06 0.13 -17.35
CA SER A 81 1.57 -1.19 -17.76
C SER A 81 1.52 -2.22 -16.63
N ASP A 82 2.58 -2.36 -15.85
CA ASP A 82 2.69 -3.35 -14.77
C ASP A 82 1.84 -2.96 -13.55
N LYS A 83 1.58 -1.65 -13.35
CA LYS A 83 0.60 -1.15 -12.38
C LYS A 83 -0.83 -1.39 -12.84
N ALA A 84 -1.11 -1.24 -14.13
CA ALA A 84 -2.41 -1.58 -14.72
C ALA A 84 -2.66 -3.09 -14.62
N ALA A 85 -1.69 -3.92 -15.02
CA ALA A 85 -1.74 -5.37 -14.86
C ALA A 85 -1.91 -5.77 -13.39
N ALA A 86 -1.19 -5.16 -12.44
CA ALA A 86 -1.39 -5.40 -11.01
C ALA A 86 -2.79 -5.03 -10.52
N ARG A 87 -3.34 -3.90 -11.02
CA ARG A 87 -4.69 -3.44 -10.66
C ARG A 87 -5.75 -4.38 -11.22
N VAL A 88 -5.60 -4.79 -12.48
CA VAL A 88 -6.45 -5.80 -13.15
C VAL A 88 -6.38 -7.13 -12.42
N GLN A 89 -5.17 -7.60 -12.08
CA GLN A 89 -4.96 -8.84 -11.34
C GLN A 89 -5.57 -8.77 -9.93
N ARG A 90 -5.54 -7.60 -9.27
CA ARG A 90 -6.19 -7.37 -7.97
C ARG A 90 -7.71 -7.31 -8.06
N THR A 91 -8.27 -6.77 -9.15
CA THR A 91 -9.71 -6.80 -9.40
C THR A 91 -10.18 -8.21 -9.77
N LEU A 92 -9.39 -8.96 -10.55
CA LEU A 92 -9.71 -10.33 -10.94
C LEU A 92 -9.54 -11.33 -9.77
N SER A 93 -8.62 -11.09 -8.84
CA SER A 93 -8.43 -11.96 -7.66
C SER A 93 -9.59 -11.90 -6.65
N GLY A 94 -10.46 -10.89 -6.75
CA GLY A 94 -11.66 -10.77 -5.91
C GLY A 94 -12.94 -11.27 -6.58
N LEU A 95 -12.89 -11.61 -7.87
CA LEU A 95 -14.06 -12.13 -8.58
C LEU A 95 -14.21 -13.63 -8.29
N PRO A 96 -15.43 -14.10 -8.02
CA PRO A 96 -15.68 -15.52 -7.90
C PRO A 96 -15.39 -16.23 -9.22
N GLN A 97 -14.42 -17.14 -9.20
CA GLN A 97 -13.99 -17.95 -10.36
C GLN A 97 -14.70 -19.30 -10.41
N HIS A 98 -15.29 -19.73 -9.30
CA HIS A 98 -15.89 -21.05 -9.15
C HIS A 98 -17.37 -20.88 -8.82
N VAL A 99 -18.24 -21.60 -9.52
CA VAL A 99 -19.68 -21.55 -9.31
C VAL A 99 -20.20 -22.96 -9.10
N VAL A 100 -20.92 -23.18 -8.01
CA VAL A 100 -21.61 -24.43 -7.69
C VAL A 100 -23.10 -24.16 -7.78
N VAL A 101 -23.79 -24.91 -8.62
CA VAL A 101 -25.26 -24.87 -8.74
C VAL A 101 -25.82 -26.14 -8.11
N VAL A 102 -26.68 -25.98 -7.11
CA VAL A 102 -27.37 -27.08 -6.44
C VAL A 102 -28.84 -27.04 -6.84
N ARG A 103 -29.35 -28.12 -7.42
CA ARG A 103 -30.77 -28.24 -7.74
C ARG A 103 -31.54 -28.72 -6.51
N GLY A 104 -32.16 -27.78 -5.80
CA GLY A 104 -33.06 -28.04 -4.68
C GLY A 104 -34.51 -28.21 -5.12
N ALA A 105 -35.38 -28.55 -4.17
CA ALA A 105 -36.82 -28.69 -4.39
C ALA A 105 -37.52 -27.36 -4.78
N SER A 106 -36.96 -26.22 -4.34
CA SER A 106 -37.42 -24.86 -4.64
C SER A 106 -36.86 -24.30 -5.95
N GLY A 107 -35.94 -25.01 -6.61
CA GLY A 107 -35.24 -24.55 -7.81
C GLY A 107 -33.72 -24.61 -7.69
N PRO A 108 -32.99 -24.11 -8.70
CA PRO A 108 -31.53 -24.08 -8.69
C PRO A 108 -31.00 -22.95 -7.79
N GLU A 109 -30.21 -23.31 -6.78
CA GLU A 109 -29.45 -22.40 -5.94
C GLU A 109 -28.02 -22.26 -6.48
N THR A 110 -27.53 -21.03 -6.59
CA THR A 110 -26.20 -20.74 -7.15
C THR A 110 -25.29 -20.17 -6.07
N HIS A 111 -24.11 -20.79 -5.90
CA HIS A 111 -23.09 -20.38 -4.93
C HIS A 111 -21.78 -20.06 -5.65
N GLU A 112 -21.22 -18.89 -5.35
CA GLU A 112 -20.05 -18.35 -6.02
C GLU A 112 -18.84 -18.28 -5.06
N PHE A 113 -17.67 -18.74 -5.52
CA PHE A 113 -16.45 -18.85 -4.72
C PHE A 113 -15.24 -18.30 -5.48
N THR A 114 -14.33 -17.65 -4.76
CA THR A 114 -13.07 -17.13 -5.33
C THR A 114 -12.01 -18.22 -5.45
N GLY A 115 -12.00 -19.19 -4.55
CA GLY A 115 -11.03 -20.30 -4.53
C GLY A 115 -11.66 -21.67 -4.80
N ARG A 116 -10.93 -22.53 -5.52
CA ARG A 116 -11.32 -23.91 -5.81
C ARG A 116 -11.61 -24.70 -4.53
N ASP A 117 -10.74 -24.58 -3.53
CA ASP A 117 -10.83 -25.38 -2.31
C ASP A 117 -12.11 -25.08 -1.54
N GLN A 118 -12.55 -23.82 -1.51
CA GLN A 118 -13.82 -23.41 -0.90
C GLN A 118 -15.02 -24.01 -1.63
N ALA A 119 -15.00 -23.99 -2.97
CA ALA A 119 -16.08 -24.58 -3.77
C ALA A 119 -16.15 -26.11 -3.61
N VAL A 120 -14.99 -26.78 -3.52
CA VAL A 120 -14.90 -28.24 -3.30
C VAL A 120 -15.38 -28.60 -1.89
N GLU A 121 -14.96 -27.85 -0.87
CA GLU A 121 -15.40 -28.07 0.51
C GLU A 121 -16.92 -27.87 0.64
N PHE A 122 -17.47 -26.83 0.02
CA PHE A 122 -18.91 -26.62 -0.05
C PHE A 122 -19.63 -27.79 -0.73
N THR A 123 -19.13 -28.24 -1.88
CA THR A 123 -19.70 -29.38 -2.61
C THR A 123 -19.69 -30.65 -1.77
N ARG A 124 -18.60 -30.92 -1.05
CA ARG A 124 -18.52 -32.07 -0.12
C ARG A 124 -19.56 -31.98 0.99
N LYS A 125 -19.71 -30.81 1.61
CA LYS A 125 -20.74 -30.59 2.65
C LYS A 125 -22.16 -30.83 2.14
N GLN A 126 -22.46 -30.46 0.89
CA GLN A 126 -23.77 -30.74 0.29
C GLN A 126 -24.00 -32.24 0.07
N ILE A 127 -22.99 -32.95 -0.40
CA ILE A 127 -23.05 -34.41 -0.60
C ILE A 127 -23.22 -35.13 0.76
N GLU A 128 -22.44 -34.73 1.78
CA GLU A 128 -22.55 -35.23 3.15
C GLU A 128 -23.91 -34.91 3.77
N GLY A 129 -24.51 -33.77 3.41
CA GLY A 129 -25.87 -33.36 3.77
C GLY A 129 -26.98 -34.13 3.04
N GLY A 130 -26.65 -35.10 2.18
CA GLY A 130 -27.61 -35.95 1.47
C GLY A 130 -28.06 -35.43 0.11
N VAL A 131 -27.46 -34.36 -0.41
CA VAL A 131 -27.73 -33.90 -1.77
C VAL A 131 -27.10 -34.87 -2.77
N PRO A 132 -27.89 -35.46 -3.69
CA PRO A 132 -27.33 -36.37 -4.69
C PRO A 132 -26.35 -35.63 -5.60
N THR A 133 -25.25 -36.27 -5.95
CA THR A 133 -24.21 -35.70 -6.82
C THR A 133 -24.74 -35.28 -8.19
N SER A 134 -25.77 -35.96 -8.71
CA SER A 134 -26.46 -35.61 -9.95
C SER A 134 -27.21 -34.27 -9.89
N ALA A 135 -27.50 -33.77 -8.70
CA ALA A 135 -28.14 -32.47 -8.49
C ALA A 135 -27.15 -31.31 -8.35
N ILE A 136 -25.84 -31.60 -8.36
CA ILE A 136 -24.79 -30.58 -8.20
C ILE A 136 -24.03 -30.40 -9.51
N ALA A 137 -23.97 -29.18 -10.01
CA ALA A 137 -23.17 -28.80 -11.16
C ALA A 137 -22.06 -27.82 -10.74
N TYR A 138 -20.84 -28.07 -11.17
CA TYR A 138 -19.69 -27.22 -10.90
C TYR A 138 -19.17 -26.57 -12.19
N TYR A 139 -18.96 -25.26 -12.15
CA TYR A 139 -18.46 -24.48 -13.27
C TYR A 139 -17.26 -23.63 -12.84
N GLN A 140 -16.30 -23.47 -13.75
CA GLN A 140 -15.19 -22.53 -13.61
C GLN A 140 -15.37 -21.39 -14.62
N ARG A 141 -15.42 -20.15 -14.14
CA ARG A 141 -15.46 -18.96 -14.99
C ARG A 141 -14.09 -18.75 -15.61
N GLN A 142 -14.04 -18.71 -16.94
CA GLN A 142 -12.88 -18.24 -17.67
C GLN A 142 -13.03 -16.74 -17.92
N PRO A 143 -12.11 -15.89 -17.45
CA PRO A 143 -12.16 -14.47 -17.76
C PRO A 143 -11.94 -14.28 -19.26
N MET A 144 -12.91 -13.67 -19.95
CA MET A 144 -12.70 -13.22 -21.33
C MET A 144 -11.86 -11.95 -21.33
N GLU A 145 -10.70 -12.00 -21.98
CA GLU A 145 -9.91 -10.80 -22.26
C GLU A 145 -10.57 -10.02 -23.41
N VAL A 146 -11.24 -8.90 -23.08
CA VAL A 146 -11.78 -8.00 -24.10
C VAL A 146 -10.70 -6.96 -24.42
N GLN A 147 -10.08 -7.08 -25.60
CA GLN A 147 -9.15 -6.08 -26.12
C GLN A 147 -9.97 -4.88 -26.62
N ILE A 148 -10.13 -3.85 -25.79
CA ILE A 148 -10.73 -2.59 -26.21
C ILE A 148 -9.64 -1.79 -26.94
N GLY A 149 -9.68 -1.79 -28.27
CA GLY A 149 -8.82 -0.93 -29.09
C GLY A 149 -9.20 0.53 -28.88
N ILE A 150 -8.25 1.35 -28.44
CA ILE A 150 -8.29 2.82 -28.46
C ILE A 150 -7.09 3.28 -29.29
#